data_AF-A0A270BDV1-F1
#
_entry.id   AF-A0A270BDV1-F1
#
_cell.length_a   1.000
_cell.length_b   1.000
_cell.length_c   1.000
_cell.angle_alpha   90.00
_cell.angle_beta   90.00
_cell.angle_gamma   90.00
#
_symmetry.space_group_name_H-M   'P 1'
#
loop_
_entity.id
_entity.type
_entity.pdbx_description
1 polymer ?
#
loop_
_entity_poly.entity_id
_entity_poly.type
_entity_poly.pdbx_seq_one_letter_code
_entity_poly.pdbx_strand_id
1 'polypeptide(L)'
;MFLSHDLFNDLARLDPYQRAIELQNVLVAACEGKRDGASDAKYKQLRAWARDHPALAHTVPNIVQTNHDLGAFWSYIKSYSDQWEPRRQHVRELLRDFIALAEKVPGEWEPISASAWTGKRSAREEAAAAKALLPVAQASIEALIDHLERGRGNGGPPLDEHQEAIAALKGLHDALGSLIAAYDKEAAPSLAVKKEAVEYLGRAAKALKDDPMPFAVSALCMAVCAGAGLPNVAAWLGAATMVIRKQDRT
;
A
#
# COMPACT_ATOMS: atom_id res chain seq x y z
N MET A 1 -4.08 3.94 19.31
CA MET A 1 -3.36 4.00 18.03
C MET A 1 -4.39 4.30 16.95
N PHE A 2 -4.60 5.58 16.64
CA PHE A 2 -5.59 6.04 15.65
C PHE A 2 -4.89 6.16 14.30
N LEU A 3 -5.10 5.20 13.40
CA LEU A 3 -4.46 5.16 12.07
C LEU A 3 -5.43 5.46 10.91
N SER A 4 -6.61 6.01 11.16
CA SER A 4 -7.70 6.01 10.14
C SER A 4 -8.28 7.37 9.74
N HIS A 5 -7.60 8.51 9.98
CA HIS A 5 -8.07 9.81 9.47
C HIS A 5 -7.02 10.69 8.79
N ASP A 6 -5.72 10.41 8.95
CA ASP A 6 -4.66 11.26 8.38
C ASP A 6 -4.17 10.83 6.99
N LEU A 7 -4.53 9.64 6.52
CA LEU A 7 -4.09 9.15 5.19
C LEU A 7 -4.59 10.02 4.01
N PHE A 8 -5.67 10.77 4.22
CA PHE A 8 -6.28 11.65 3.19
C PHE A 8 -6.13 13.15 3.49
N ASN A 9 -5.58 13.53 4.66
CA ASN A 9 -5.38 14.92 5.06
C ASN A 9 -3.90 15.33 4.99
N ASP A 10 -3.08 14.60 4.23
CA ASP A 10 -1.69 14.96 4.03
C ASP A 10 -1.55 16.12 3.03
N LEU A 11 -1.87 17.33 3.48
CA LEU A 11 -1.68 18.57 2.73
C LEU A 11 -0.24 18.70 2.20
N ALA A 12 0.73 18.08 2.87
CA ALA A 12 2.13 18.14 2.45
C ALA A 12 2.39 17.34 1.14
N ARG A 13 1.50 16.42 0.76
CA ARG A 13 1.59 15.69 -0.52
C ARG A 13 0.87 16.37 -1.67
N LEU A 14 0.01 17.34 -1.38
CA LEU A 14 -0.68 18.09 -2.42
C LEU A 14 0.30 19.00 -3.14
N ASP A 15 0.15 19.07 -4.46
CA ASP A 15 0.87 20.03 -5.28
C ASP A 15 0.43 21.48 -4.96
N PRO A 16 1.20 22.50 -5.36
CA PRO A 16 0.89 23.90 -5.07
C PRO A 16 -0.51 24.33 -5.54
N TYR A 17 -0.96 23.86 -6.71
CA TYR A 17 -2.27 24.17 -7.24
C TYR A 17 -3.39 23.58 -6.38
N GLN A 18 -3.29 22.30 -6.03
CA GLN A 18 -4.23 21.60 -5.15
C GLN A 18 -4.31 22.27 -3.78
N ARG A 19 -3.18 22.67 -3.18
CA ARG A 19 -3.19 23.41 -1.91
C ARG A 19 -3.90 24.76 -2.04
N ALA A 20 -3.71 25.47 -3.15
CA ALA A 20 -4.39 26.74 -3.40
C ALA A 20 -5.91 26.56 -3.55
N ILE A 21 -6.35 25.51 -4.23
CA ILE A 21 -7.77 25.12 -4.33
C ILE A 21 -8.33 24.75 -2.95
N GLU A 22 -7.60 23.97 -2.16
CA GLU A 22 -8.03 23.62 -0.80
C GLU A 22 -8.15 24.84 0.12
N LEU A 23 -7.27 25.83 -0.02
CA LEU A 23 -7.37 27.10 0.69
C LEU A 23 -8.66 27.84 0.33
N GLN A 24 -9.00 27.89 -0.97
CA GLN A 24 -10.28 28.45 -1.42
C GLN A 24 -11.47 27.69 -0.86
N ASN A 25 -11.44 26.35 -0.92
CA ASN A 25 -12.53 25.50 -0.45
C ASN A 25 -12.83 25.72 1.03
N VAL A 26 -11.78 25.80 1.86
CA VAL A 26 -11.93 26.06 3.30
C VAL A 26 -12.52 27.45 3.57
N LEU A 27 -12.06 28.49 2.87
CA LEU A 27 -12.59 29.85 3.02
C LEU A 27 -14.05 29.96 2.52
N VAL A 28 -14.36 29.31 1.40
CA VAL A 28 -15.72 29.25 0.84
C VAL A 28 -16.67 28.51 1.79
N ALA A 29 -16.23 27.41 2.40
CA ALA A 29 -17.01 26.70 3.42
C ALA A 29 -17.23 27.57 4.67
N ALA A 30 -16.23 28.35 5.07
CA ALA A 30 -16.36 29.29 6.17
C ALA A 30 -17.37 30.43 5.88
N CYS A 31 -17.58 30.82 4.61
CA CYS A 31 -18.66 31.74 4.22
C CYS A 31 -20.08 31.19 4.51
N GLU A 32 -20.23 29.86 4.56
CA GLU A 32 -21.47 29.16 4.95
C GLU A 32 -21.54 28.91 6.48
N GLY A 33 -20.53 29.35 7.23
CA GLY A 33 -20.45 29.18 8.69
C GLY A 33 -19.74 27.91 9.17
N LYS A 34 -19.20 27.07 8.27
CA LYS A 34 -18.42 25.87 8.62
C LYS A 34 -17.03 26.28 9.10
N ARG A 35 -16.83 26.27 10.42
CA ARG A 35 -15.61 26.76 11.10
C ARG A 35 -15.24 25.90 12.31
N ASP A 36 -15.36 24.58 12.16
CA ASP A 36 -14.96 23.65 13.22
C ASP A 36 -13.43 23.65 13.42
N GLY A 37 -12.96 23.04 14.52
CA GLY A 37 -11.53 23.04 14.87
C GLY A 37 -10.65 22.39 13.80
N ALA A 38 -11.16 21.40 13.06
CA ALA A 38 -10.44 20.75 11.98
C ALA A 38 -10.26 21.69 10.77
N SER A 39 -11.32 22.39 10.37
CA SER A 39 -11.28 23.38 9.27
C SER A 39 -10.37 24.56 9.63
N ASP A 40 -10.39 25.00 10.89
CA ASP A 40 -9.53 26.10 11.35
C ASP A 40 -8.04 25.70 11.37
N ALA A 41 -7.73 24.49 11.84
CA ALA A 41 -6.37 23.95 11.77
C ALA A 41 -5.88 23.82 10.32
N LYS A 42 -6.73 23.29 9.42
CA LYS A 42 -6.46 23.18 7.99
C LYS A 42 -6.20 24.55 7.35
N TYR A 43 -7.03 25.54 7.67
CA TYR A 43 -6.85 26.93 7.22
C TYR A 43 -5.50 27.50 7.65
N LYS A 44 -5.13 27.34 8.93
CA LYS A 44 -3.85 27.84 9.48
C LYS A 44 -2.64 27.24 8.77
N GLN A 45 -2.67 25.94 8.49
CA GLN A 45 -1.61 25.25 7.75
C GLN A 45 -1.49 25.77 6.32
N LEU A 46 -2.61 25.86 5.59
CA LEU A 46 -2.64 26.36 4.21
C LEU A 46 -2.23 27.83 4.13
N ARG A 47 -2.63 28.65 5.11
CA ARG A 47 -2.23 30.05 5.23
C ARG A 47 -0.72 30.20 5.44
N ALA A 48 -0.14 29.41 6.34
CA ALA A 48 1.31 29.42 6.58
C ALA A 48 2.05 29.04 5.30
N TRP A 49 1.66 27.93 4.67
CA TRP A 49 2.21 27.50 3.39
C TRP A 49 2.11 28.59 2.31
N ALA A 50 0.95 29.21 2.10
CA ALA A 50 0.76 30.23 1.08
C ALA A 50 1.69 31.44 1.27
N ARG A 51 1.91 31.85 2.52
CA ARG A 51 2.81 32.95 2.87
C ARG A 51 4.29 32.61 2.72
N ASP A 52 4.65 31.38 3.09
CA ASP A 52 6.05 30.96 3.16
C ASP A 52 6.55 30.45 1.80
N HIS A 53 5.65 30.13 0.86
CA HIS A 53 6.00 29.66 -0.47
C HIS A 53 6.63 30.79 -1.32
N PRO A 54 7.93 30.70 -1.69
CA PRO A 54 8.66 31.82 -2.30
C PRO A 54 8.03 32.35 -3.59
N ALA A 55 7.52 31.45 -4.44
CA ALA A 55 6.91 31.84 -5.70
C ALA A 55 5.50 32.45 -5.56
N LEU A 56 4.79 32.22 -4.45
CA LEU A 56 3.39 32.61 -4.28
C LEU A 56 3.19 33.74 -3.27
N ALA A 57 4.15 33.98 -2.39
CA ALA A 57 4.05 34.93 -1.28
C ALA A 57 3.57 36.34 -1.70
N HIS A 58 3.95 36.80 -2.90
CA HIS A 58 3.61 38.11 -3.43
C HIS A 58 2.19 38.23 -4.01
N THR A 59 1.52 37.11 -4.30
CA THR A 59 0.14 37.09 -4.80
C THR A 59 -0.87 36.63 -3.76
N VAL A 60 -0.43 36.33 -2.54
CA VAL A 60 -1.33 35.93 -1.44
C VAL A 60 -2.33 37.06 -1.17
N PRO A 61 -3.65 36.82 -1.25
CA PRO A 61 -4.63 37.87 -1.07
C PRO A 61 -4.61 38.46 0.34
N ASN A 62 -4.91 39.75 0.48
CA ASN A 62 -4.88 40.45 1.76
C ASN A 62 -5.77 39.79 2.83
N ILE A 63 -6.87 39.16 2.42
CA ILE A 63 -7.77 38.42 3.33
C ILE A 63 -7.07 37.22 3.99
N VAL A 64 -6.12 36.58 3.32
CA VAL A 64 -5.33 35.47 3.87
C VAL A 64 -4.18 36.02 4.73
N GLN A 65 -3.63 37.18 4.36
CA GLN A 65 -2.54 37.81 5.12
C GLN A 65 -3.02 38.32 6.49
N THR A 66 -4.18 38.98 6.54
CA THR A 66 -4.68 39.68 7.74
C THR A 66 -5.49 38.79 8.68
N ASN A 67 -6.23 37.80 8.17
CA ASN A 67 -7.04 36.92 9.01
C ASN A 67 -6.21 35.70 9.44
N HIS A 68 -5.93 35.57 10.73
CA HIS A 68 -5.05 34.51 11.27
C HIS A 68 -5.75 33.17 11.48
N ASP A 69 -7.08 33.19 11.58
CA ASP A 69 -7.94 32.04 11.80
C ASP A 69 -9.32 32.24 11.12
N LEU A 70 -10.14 31.20 11.09
CA LEU A 70 -11.49 31.26 10.51
C LEU A 70 -12.45 32.12 11.33
N GLY A 71 -12.13 32.40 12.59
CA GLY A 71 -12.86 33.33 13.46
C GLY A 71 -12.75 34.78 12.95
N ALA A 72 -11.52 35.24 12.75
CA ALA A 72 -11.20 36.55 12.20
C ALA A 72 -11.74 36.72 10.77
N PHE A 73 -11.52 35.71 9.92
CA PHE A 73 -12.04 35.70 8.55
C PHE A 73 -13.56 35.83 8.53
N TRP A 74 -14.27 35.14 9.42
CA TRP A 74 -15.73 35.22 9.51
C TRP A 74 -16.23 36.62 9.87
N SER A 75 -15.60 37.27 10.85
CA SER A 75 -15.94 38.64 11.23
C SER A 75 -15.79 39.61 10.05
N TYR A 76 -14.71 39.47 9.28
CA TYR A 76 -14.47 40.24 8.06
C TYR A 76 -15.53 39.94 6.97
N ILE A 77 -15.77 38.67 6.65
CA ILE A 77 -16.61 38.34 5.50
C ILE A 77 -18.10 38.61 5.78
N LYS A 78 -18.51 38.60 7.05
CA LYS A 78 -19.87 38.94 7.46
C LYS A 78 -20.18 40.42 7.22
N SER A 79 -19.21 41.33 7.35
CA SER A 79 -19.43 42.76 7.07
C SER A 79 -19.49 43.08 5.57
N TYR A 80 -19.02 42.18 4.70
CA TYR A 80 -19.06 42.37 3.25
C TYR A 80 -20.47 42.22 2.67
N SER A 81 -21.24 41.24 3.15
CA SER A 81 -22.62 40.99 2.73
C SER A 81 -23.34 40.16 3.78
N ASP A 82 -24.66 40.30 3.90
CA ASP A 82 -25.50 39.46 4.77
C ASP A 82 -25.79 38.08 4.17
N GLN A 83 -25.64 37.92 2.85
CA GLN A 83 -25.95 36.68 2.13
C GLN A 83 -24.68 35.85 1.91
N TRP A 84 -24.81 34.53 1.93
CA TRP A 84 -23.67 33.61 1.80
C TRP A 84 -23.09 33.56 0.37
N GLU A 85 -23.92 33.66 -0.67
CA GLU A 85 -23.47 33.51 -2.06
C GLU A 85 -22.56 34.68 -2.52
N PRO A 86 -22.91 35.96 -2.27
CA PRO A 86 -22.00 37.07 -2.58
C PRO A 86 -20.65 36.96 -1.87
N ARG A 87 -20.62 36.45 -0.63
CA ARG A 87 -19.36 36.20 0.10
C ARG A 87 -18.47 35.17 -0.60
N ARG A 88 -19.06 34.09 -1.13
CA ARG A 88 -18.31 33.06 -1.87
C ARG A 88 -17.73 33.60 -3.17
N GLN A 89 -18.53 34.40 -3.90
CA GLN A 89 -18.07 35.04 -5.14
C GLN A 89 -16.89 35.97 -4.85
N HIS A 90 -17.00 36.80 -3.82
CA HIS A 90 -15.90 37.66 -3.36
C HIS A 90 -14.62 36.90 -3.02
N VAL A 91 -14.71 35.78 -2.28
CA VAL A 91 -13.54 34.93 -1.96
C VAL A 91 -12.91 34.34 -3.23
N ARG A 92 -13.72 33.84 -4.17
CA ARG A 92 -13.23 33.26 -5.43
C ARG A 92 -12.53 34.30 -6.28
N GLU A 93 -13.06 35.52 -6.34
CA GLU A 93 -12.47 36.63 -7.07
C GLU A 93 -11.11 37.02 -6.47
N LEU A 94 -11.05 37.19 -5.15
CA LEU A 94 -9.80 37.55 -4.47
C LEU A 94 -8.69 36.49 -4.62
N LEU A 95 -9.04 35.20 -4.71
CA LEU A 95 -8.08 34.11 -4.86
C LEU A 95 -7.71 33.77 -6.31
N ARG A 96 -8.35 34.41 -7.31
CA ARG A 96 -8.19 34.05 -8.72
C ARG A 96 -6.73 34.08 -9.17
N ASP A 97 -6.04 35.19 -8.92
CA ASP A 97 -4.66 35.39 -9.39
C ASP A 97 -3.67 34.49 -8.62
N PHE A 98 -3.92 34.29 -7.33
CA PHE A 98 -3.16 33.37 -6.50
C PHE A 98 -3.22 31.93 -7.04
N ILE A 99 -4.42 31.44 -7.36
CA ILE A 99 -4.62 30.09 -7.91
C ILE A 99 -4.00 29.97 -9.31
N ALA A 100 -4.20 30.97 -10.17
CA ALA A 100 -3.64 30.98 -11.52
C ALA A 100 -2.10 30.96 -11.52
N LEU A 101 -1.46 31.55 -10.51
CA LEU A 101 -0.02 31.44 -10.32
C LEU A 101 0.37 30.07 -9.77
N ALA A 102 -0.36 29.55 -8.79
CA ALA A 102 -0.11 28.22 -8.19
C ALA A 102 -0.17 27.09 -9.22
N GLU A 103 -1.03 27.17 -10.23
CA GLU A 103 -1.09 26.23 -11.36
C GLU A 103 0.21 26.15 -12.16
N LYS A 104 0.97 27.26 -12.22
CA LYS A 104 2.23 27.34 -12.98
C LYS A 104 3.45 26.96 -12.15
N VAL A 105 3.30 26.82 -10.83
CA VAL A 105 4.38 26.41 -9.95
C VAL A 105 4.53 24.89 -10.06
N PRO A 106 5.72 24.38 -10.45
CA PRO A 106 5.93 22.94 -10.48
C PRO A 106 5.76 22.35 -9.07
N GLY A 107 5.05 21.23 -8.98
CA GLY A 107 4.98 20.47 -7.73
C GLY A 107 6.35 19.95 -7.32
N GLU A 108 6.58 19.82 -6.01
CA GLU A 108 7.81 19.21 -5.47
C GLU A 108 7.89 17.70 -5.78
N TRP A 109 6.77 17.10 -6.16
CA TRP A 109 6.65 15.67 -6.47
C TRP A 109 6.47 15.47 -7.97
N GLU A 110 7.41 14.74 -8.59
CA GLU A 110 7.21 14.24 -9.95
C GLU A 110 6.10 13.17 -9.94
N PRO A 111 5.05 13.29 -10.76
CA PRO A 111 4.03 12.26 -10.89
C PRO A 111 4.67 10.96 -11.39
N ILE A 112 4.74 9.94 -10.53
CA ILE A 112 5.15 8.60 -10.97
C ILE A 112 4.01 8.03 -11.80
N SER A 113 4.24 7.84 -13.10
CA SER A 113 3.25 7.21 -13.96
C SER A 113 2.95 5.79 -13.47
N ALA A 114 1.66 5.47 -13.29
CA ALA A 114 1.23 4.10 -13.00
C ALA A 114 1.69 3.11 -14.10
N SER A 115 1.85 3.59 -15.34
CA SER A 115 2.37 2.78 -16.45
C SER A 115 3.88 2.52 -16.37
N ALA A 116 4.62 3.23 -15.52
CA ALA A 116 6.03 2.95 -15.23
C ALA A 116 6.20 1.76 -14.27
N TRP A 117 5.11 1.28 -13.65
CA TRP A 117 5.12 0.04 -12.89
C TRP A 117 5.30 -1.14 -13.86
N THR A 118 6.54 -1.58 -14.06
CA THR A 118 6.84 -2.74 -14.91
C THR A 118 6.57 -4.07 -14.22
N GLY A 119 6.33 -4.06 -12.89
CA GLY A 119 6.23 -5.26 -12.06
C GLY A 119 7.55 -6.05 -11.96
N LYS A 120 8.60 -5.63 -12.67
CA LYS A 120 9.93 -6.25 -12.64
C LYS A 120 10.70 -5.64 -11.49
N ARG A 121 10.99 -6.46 -10.49
CA ARG A 121 11.89 -6.07 -9.39
C ARG A 121 13.32 -6.03 -9.91
N SER A 122 14.08 -5.04 -9.48
CA SER A 122 15.54 -5.10 -9.61
C SER A 122 16.07 -6.32 -8.85
N ALA A 123 17.23 -6.84 -9.23
CA ALA A 123 17.85 -7.98 -8.53
C ALA A 123 18.01 -7.70 -7.01
N ARG A 124 18.29 -6.44 -6.65
CA ARG A 124 18.41 -6.00 -5.26
C ARG A 124 17.08 -6.05 -4.51
N GLU A 125 15.99 -5.57 -5.12
CA GLU A 125 14.64 -5.64 -4.53
C GLU A 125 14.14 -7.08 -4.43
N GLU A 126 14.45 -7.90 -5.43
CA GLU A 126 14.16 -9.33 -5.40
C GLU A 126 14.88 -10.01 -4.23
N ALA A 127 16.19 -9.78 -4.07
CA ALA A 127 16.96 -10.31 -2.95
C ALA A 127 16.45 -9.84 -1.60
N ALA A 128 16.09 -8.55 -1.47
CA ALA A 128 15.53 -8.01 -0.24
C ALA A 128 14.21 -8.69 0.12
N ALA A 129 13.33 -8.90 -0.86
CA ALA A 129 12.07 -9.59 -0.65
C ALA A 129 12.27 -11.08 -0.34
N ALA A 130 13.17 -11.76 -1.03
CA ALA A 130 13.49 -13.16 -0.78
C ALA A 130 14.02 -13.37 0.64
N LYS A 131 14.95 -12.52 1.09
CA LYS A 131 15.48 -12.56 2.47
C LYS A 131 14.41 -12.31 3.53
N ALA A 132 13.43 -11.47 3.24
CA ALA A 132 12.34 -11.19 4.17
C ALA A 132 11.29 -12.32 4.20
N LEU A 133 10.97 -12.90 3.05
CA LEU A 133 9.79 -13.76 2.90
C LEU A 133 10.12 -15.27 2.98
N LEU A 134 11.25 -15.71 2.43
CA LEU A 134 11.59 -17.13 2.36
C LEU A 134 11.75 -17.79 3.74
N PRO A 135 12.35 -17.16 4.77
CA PRO A 135 12.41 -17.75 6.11
C PRO A 135 11.02 -17.98 6.72
N VAL A 136 10.07 -17.08 6.45
CA VAL A 136 8.68 -17.22 6.92
C VAL A 136 7.99 -18.41 6.24
N ALA A 137 8.20 -18.58 4.93
CA ALA A 137 7.69 -19.75 4.21
C ALA A 137 8.32 -21.05 4.71
N GLN A 138 9.64 -21.06 4.95
CA GLN A 138 10.35 -22.22 5.46
C GLN A 138 9.80 -22.67 6.83
N ALA A 139 9.61 -21.74 7.77
CA ALA A 139 9.01 -22.03 9.07
C ALA A 139 7.54 -22.52 8.96
N SER A 140 6.79 -21.99 7.99
CA SER A 140 5.41 -22.43 7.75
C SER A 140 5.36 -23.86 7.19
N ILE A 141 6.32 -24.23 6.33
CA ILE A 141 6.47 -25.58 5.81
C ILE A 141 6.88 -26.55 6.90
N GLU A 142 7.81 -26.17 7.77
CA GLU A 142 8.21 -26.96 8.94
C GLU A 142 7.01 -27.24 9.85
N ALA A 143 6.22 -26.21 10.19
CA ALA A 143 5.00 -26.37 10.97
C ALA A 143 3.95 -27.28 10.30
N LEU A 144 3.87 -27.25 8.96
CA LEU A 144 2.98 -28.12 8.20
C LEU A 144 3.47 -29.58 8.17
N ILE A 145 4.78 -29.81 8.03
CA ILE A 145 5.38 -31.14 8.13
C ILE A 145 5.07 -31.73 9.50
N ASP A 146 5.35 -30.97 10.57
CA ASP A 146 5.02 -31.34 11.95
C ASP A 146 3.54 -31.70 12.12
N HIS A 147 2.66 -30.91 11.53
CA HIS A 147 1.22 -31.16 11.60
C HIS A 147 0.82 -32.47 10.91
N LEU A 148 1.35 -32.74 9.72
CA LEU A 148 1.06 -33.95 8.96
C LEU A 148 1.68 -35.21 9.58
N GLU A 149 2.87 -35.09 10.19
CA GLU A 149 3.57 -36.19 10.86
C GLU A 149 2.91 -36.62 12.17
N ARG A 150 2.31 -35.68 12.93
CA ARG A 150 1.59 -36.00 14.17
C ARG A 150 0.34 -36.86 13.95
N GLY A 151 -0.17 -36.94 12.71
CA GLY A 151 -1.37 -37.69 12.35
C GLY A 151 -2.65 -37.16 13.04
N ARG A 152 -3.78 -37.81 12.78
CA ARG A 152 -4.97 -37.63 13.65
C ARG A 152 -4.57 -38.13 15.05
N GLY A 153 -4.95 -37.43 16.11
CA GLY A 153 -4.46 -37.52 17.51
C GLY A 153 -4.50 -38.87 18.25
N ASN A 154 -4.47 -39.99 17.52
CA ASN A 154 -4.53 -41.36 17.97
C ASN A 154 -3.16 -42.07 17.88
N GLY A 155 -2.08 -41.39 17.46
CA GLY A 155 -0.73 -41.96 17.39
C GLY A 155 -0.52 -43.03 16.31
N GLY A 156 -1.43 -43.13 15.34
CA GLY A 156 -1.27 -44.01 14.18
C GLY A 156 -0.24 -43.47 13.17
N PRO A 157 0.38 -44.34 12.36
CA PRO A 157 1.30 -43.91 11.31
C PRO A 157 0.60 -42.96 10.31
N PRO A 158 1.34 -42.05 9.66
CA PRO A 158 0.79 -41.20 8.60
C PRO A 158 0.13 -42.06 7.52
N LEU A 159 -1.01 -41.60 7.00
CA LEU A 159 -1.64 -42.22 5.84
C LEU A 159 -0.63 -42.25 4.69
N ASP A 160 -0.63 -43.31 3.87
CA ASP A 160 0.29 -43.43 2.73
C ASP A 160 0.21 -42.20 1.80
N GLU A 161 -0.98 -41.60 1.69
CA GLU A 161 -1.25 -40.36 0.95
C GLU A 161 -0.47 -39.14 1.49
N HIS A 162 -0.17 -39.10 2.79
CA HIS A 162 0.59 -38.01 3.41
C HIS A 162 2.10 -38.22 3.28
N GLN A 163 2.58 -39.45 3.05
CA GLN A 163 4.02 -39.71 2.95
C GLN A 163 4.64 -39.01 1.73
N GLU A 164 3.94 -39.01 0.58
CA GLU A 164 4.38 -38.29 -0.62
C GLU A 164 4.38 -36.77 -0.36
N ALA A 165 3.35 -36.25 0.31
CA ALA A 165 3.26 -34.84 0.67
C ALA A 165 4.39 -34.42 1.62
N ILE A 166 4.65 -35.19 2.67
CA ILE A 166 5.73 -34.94 3.64
C ILE A 166 7.09 -34.98 2.93
N ALA A 167 7.34 -35.96 2.06
CA ALA A 167 8.58 -36.03 1.28
C ALA A 167 8.76 -34.80 0.38
N ALA A 168 7.70 -34.36 -0.31
CA ALA A 168 7.73 -33.16 -1.14
C ALA A 168 7.96 -31.88 -0.32
N LEU A 169 7.34 -31.77 0.86
CA LEU A 169 7.51 -30.63 1.77
C LEU A 169 8.92 -30.57 2.36
N LYS A 170 9.52 -31.72 2.72
CA LYS A 170 10.92 -31.79 3.17
C LYS A 170 11.88 -31.36 2.07
N GLY A 171 11.67 -31.86 0.84
CA GLY A 171 12.45 -31.40 -0.32
C GLY A 171 12.28 -29.90 -0.59
N LEU A 172 11.06 -29.36 -0.43
CA LEU A 172 10.82 -27.92 -0.54
C LEU A 172 11.55 -27.13 0.55
N HIS A 173 11.49 -27.58 1.80
CA HIS A 173 12.17 -26.96 2.93
C HIS A 173 13.69 -26.85 2.66
N ASP A 174 14.32 -27.93 2.22
CA ASP A 174 15.76 -27.95 1.94
C ASP A 174 16.14 -27.08 0.73
N ALA A 175 15.30 -27.09 -0.32
CA ALA A 175 15.47 -26.21 -1.48
C ALA A 175 15.34 -24.72 -1.10
N LEU A 176 14.41 -24.38 -0.19
CA LEU A 176 14.28 -23.01 0.33
C LEU A 176 15.48 -22.61 1.18
N GLY A 177 15.98 -23.49 2.05
CA GLY A 177 17.21 -23.24 2.82
C GLY A 177 18.41 -22.98 1.92
N SER A 178 18.56 -23.77 0.84
CA SER A 178 19.59 -23.58 -0.18
C SER A 178 19.43 -22.25 -0.92
N LEU A 179 18.20 -21.85 -1.24
CA LEU A 179 17.90 -20.59 -1.90
C LEU A 179 18.17 -19.38 -0.99
N ILE A 180 17.82 -19.45 0.30
CA ILE A 180 18.16 -18.42 1.30
C ILE A 180 19.68 -18.24 1.39
N ALA A 181 20.42 -19.35 1.52
CA ALA A 181 21.88 -19.32 1.56
C ALA A 181 22.50 -18.75 0.26
N ALA A 182 21.86 -18.96 -0.89
CA ALA A 182 22.27 -18.35 -2.15
C ALA A 182 22.03 -16.83 -2.17
N TYR A 183 20.87 -16.36 -1.71
CA TYR A 183 20.57 -14.93 -1.60
C TYR A 183 21.48 -14.19 -0.59
N ASP A 184 22.01 -14.89 0.40
CA ASP A 184 23.00 -14.32 1.33
C ASP A 184 24.36 -14.07 0.68
N LYS A 185 24.73 -14.87 -0.32
CA LYS A 185 25.99 -14.73 -1.07
C LYS A 185 25.86 -13.78 -2.26
N GLU A 186 24.75 -13.86 -2.99
CA GLU A 186 24.56 -13.19 -4.27
C GLU A 186 23.15 -12.58 -4.37
N ALA A 187 23.03 -11.41 -4.99
CA ALA A 187 21.74 -10.75 -5.16
C ALA A 187 20.81 -11.45 -6.18
N ALA A 188 21.34 -12.35 -7.01
CA ALA A 188 20.57 -13.04 -8.04
C ALA A 188 21.01 -14.51 -8.15
N PRO A 189 20.47 -15.41 -7.31
CA PRO A 189 20.72 -16.83 -7.39
C PRO A 189 20.40 -17.40 -8.78
N SER A 190 21.12 -18.45 -9.16
CA SER A 190 20.93 -19.08 -10.46
C SER A 190 19.50 -19.59 -10.66
N LEU A 191 19.05 -19.59 -11.91
CA LEU A 191 17.73 -20.10 -12.28
C LEU A 191 17.54 -21.58 -11.88
N ALA A 192 18.62 -22.36 -11.83
CA ALA A 192 18.58 -23.76 -11.44
C ALA A 192 18.12 -23.94 -9.99
N VAL A 193 18.71 -23.17 -9.05
CA VAL A 193 18.34 -23.22 -7.62
C VAL A 193 16.89 -22.80 -7.42
N LYS A 194 16.43 -21.77 -8.15
CA LYS A 194 15.02 -21.34 -8.11
C LYS A 194 14.08 -22.42 -8.65
N LYS A 195 14.45 -23.10 -9.75
CA LYS A 195 13.62 -24.16 -10.37
C LYS A 195 13.42 -25.35 -9.44
N GLU A 196 14.45 -25.75 -8.70
CA GLU A 196 14.35 -26.86 -7.75
C GLU A 196 13.29 -26.59 -6.67
N ALA A 197 13.28 -25.39 -6.08
CA ALA A 197 12.24 -24.98 -5.14
C ALA A 197 10.84 -24.97 -5.78
N VAL A 198 10.72 -24.51 -7.03
CA VAL A 198 9.45 -24.53 -7.78
C VAL A 198 8.94 -25.96 -8.02
N GLU A 199 9.83 -26.90 -8.32
CA GLU A 199 9.46 -28.30 -8.56
C GLU A 199 8.91 -28.97 -7.29
N TYR A 200 9.59 -28.82 -6.16
CA TYR A 200 9.10 -29.35 -4.89
C TYR A 200 7.80 -28.68 -4.44
N LEU A 201 7.65 -27.38 -4.66
CA LEU A 201 6.41 -26.65 -4.39
C LEU A 201 5.23 -27.20 -5.21
N GLY A 202 5.46 -27.49 -6.49
CA GLY A 202 4.45 -28.10 -7.36
C GLY A 202 4.06 -29.52 -6.91
N ARG A 203 5.04 -30.34 -6.50
CA ARG A 203 4.78 -31.69 -5.96
C ARG A 203 3.98 -31.64 -4.66
N ALA A 204 4.39 -30.78 -3.72
CA ALA A 204 3.70 -30.61 -2.45
C ALA A 204 2.25 -30.15 -2.65
N ALA A 205 2.02 -29.13 -3.48
CA ALA A 205 0.68 -28.64 -3.76
C ALA A 205 -0.22 -29.68 -4.43
N LYS A 206 0.33 -30.51 -5.33
CA LYS A 206 -0.40 -31.61 -5.96
C LYS A 206 -0.78 -32.69 -4.96
N ALA A 207 0.13 -33.04 -4.06
CA ALA A 207 -0.11 -34.05 -3.02
C ALA A 207 -1.13 -33.58 -1.96
N LEU A 208 -1.17 -32.28 -1.68
CA LEU A 208 -2.06 -31.69 -0.67
C LEU A 208 -3.43 -31.25 -1.22
N LYS A 209 -3.68 -31.37 -2.53
CA LYS A 209 -4.87 -30.79 -3.21
C LYS A 209 -6.22 -31.23 -2.61
N ASP A 210 -6.27 -32.42 -2.01
CA ASP A 210 -7.49 -33.04 -1.51
C ASP A 210 -7.76 -32.68 -0.03
N ASP A 211 -6.82 -32.04 0.66
CA ASP A 211 -6.98 -31.52 2.02
C ASP A 211 -7.01 -29.97 2.03
N PRO A 212 -8.16 -29.33 2.33
CA PRO A 212 -8.33 -27.89 2.16
C PRO A 212 -7.36 -27.05 2.99
N MET A 213 -7.02 -27.49 4.23
CA MET A 213 -6.18 -26.70 5.13
C MET A 213 -4.68 -26.74 4.72
N PRO A 214 -4.04 -27.91 4.55
CA PRO A 214 -2.72 -28.01 3.94
C PRO A 214 -2.64 -27.39 2.54
N PHE A 215 -3.68 -27.51 1.72
CA PHE A 215 -3.69 -26.89 0.40
C PHE A 215 -3.68 -25.36 0.49
N ALA A 216 -4.46 -24.76 1.41
CA ALA A 216 -4.44 -23.31 1.65
C ALA A 216 -3.05 -22.82 2.11
N VAL A 217 -2.38 -23.57 3.01
CA VAL A 217 -1.00 -23.27 3.43
C VAL A 217 -0.03 -23.38 2.24
N SER A 218 -0.20 -24.38 1.37
CA SER A 218 0.60 -24.51 0.14
C SER A 218 0.39 -23.34 -0.82
N ALA A 219 -0.84 -22.82 -0.95
CA ALA A 219 -1.16 -21.65 -1.75
C ALA A 219 -0.56 -20.36 -1.18
N LEU A 220 -0.53 -20.22 0.16
CA LEU A 220 0.19 -19.12 0.81
C LEU A 220 1.70 -19.20 0.53
N CYS A 221 2.28 -20.40 0.58
CA CYS A 221 3.68 -20.62 0.22
C CYS A 221 3.95 -20.25 -1.25
N MET A 222 3.02 -20.55 -2.17
CA MET A 222 3.11 -20.09 -3.56
C MET A 222 3.10 -18.57 -3.67
N ALA A 223 2.25 -17.87 -2.90
CA ALA A 223 2.19 -16.42 -2.91
C ALA A 223 3.50 -15.80 -2.41
N VAL A 224 4.08 -16.36 -1.34
CA VAL A 224 5.39 -15.98 -0.83
C VAL A 224 6.49 -16.22 -1.88
N CYS A 225 6.52 -17.41 -2.49
CA CYS A 225 7.51 -17.76 -3.52
C CYS A 225 7.41 -16.85 -4.75
N ALA A 226 6.20 -16.54 -5.22
CA ALA A 226 5.97 -15.57 -6.28
C ALA A 226 6.47 -14.17 -5.87
N GLY A 227 6.18 -13.77 -4.63
CA GLY A 227 6.69 -12.56 -4.01
C GLY A 227 8.21 -12.56 -3.80
N ALA A 228 8.88 -13.70 -3.78
CA ALA A 228 10.33 -13.82 -3.70
C ALA A 228 11.00 -13.90 -5.09
N GLY A 229 10.23 -13.79 -6.18
CA GLY A 229 10.76 -13.81 -7.54
C GLY A 229 11.00 -15.22 -8.10
N LEU A 230 10.35 -16.26 -7.55
CA LEU A 230 10.39 -17.59 -8.16
C LEU A 230 9.56 -17.60 -9.45
N PRO A 231 10.10 -18.13 -10.56
CA PRO A 231 9.48 -18.03 -11.87
C PRO A 231 8.22 -18.89 -11.95
N ASN A 232 7.21 -18.40 -12.67
CA ASN A 232 5.97 -19.12 -13.03
C ASN A 232 5.05 -19.53 -11.86
N VAL A 233 5.44 -19.32 -10.60
CA VAL A 233 4.62 -19.67 -9.42
C VAL A 233 3.33 -18.84 -9.38
N ALA A 234 3.38 -17.57 -9.79
CA ALA A 234 2.21 -16.69 -9.80
C ALA A 234 1.06 -17.22 -10.67
N ALA A 235 1.36 -17.97 -11.74
CA ALA A 235 0.34 -18.58 -12.59
C ALA A 235 -0.48 -19.66 -11.86
N TRP A 236 0.11 -20.30 -10.84
CA TRP A 236 -0.55 -21.36 -10.07
C TRP A 236 -1.56 -20.82 -9.05
N LEU A 237 -1.41 -19.57 -8.60
CA LEU A 237 -2.35 -18.94 -7.65
C LEU A 237 -3.77 -18.83 -8.21
N GLY A 238 -3.90 -18.59 -9.52
CA GLY A 238 -5.20 -18.60 -10.21
C GLY A 238 -5.87 -19.98 -10.14
N ALA A 239 -5.08 -21.07 -10.25
CA ALA A 239 -5.61 -22.42 -10.10
C ALA A 239 -5.96 -22.74 -8.63
N ALA A 240 -5.11 -22.36 -7.68
CA ALA A 240 -5.33 -22.60 -6.25
C ALA A 240 -6.62 -21.92 -5.74
N THR A 241 -6.87 -20.67 -6.14
CA THR A 241 -8.10 -19.93 -5.80
C THR A 241 -9.37 -20.61 -6.32
N MET A 242 -9.33 -21.20 -7.52
CA MET A 242 -10.46 -21.97 -8.06
C MET A 242 -10.72 -23.26 -7.28
N VAL A 243 -9.68 -23.97 -6.84
CA VAL A 243 -9.80 -25.21 -6.05
C VAL A 243 -10.41 -24.92 -4.68
N ILE A 244 -9.90 -23.90 -3.97
CA ILE A 244 -10.42 -23.50 -2.65
C ILE A 244 -11.91 -23.14 -2.74
N ARG A 245 -12.29 -22.31 -3.73
CA ARG A 245 -13.69 -21.90 -3.93
C ARG A 245 -14.62 -23.07 -4.26
N LYS A 246 -14.11 -24.14 -4.87
CA LYS A 246 -14.90 -25.34 -5.20
C LYS A 246 -15.21 -26.15 -3.94
N GLN A 247 -14.25 -26.27 -3.03
CA GLN A 247 -14.39 -27.00 -1.76
C GLN A 247 -15.37 -26.31 -0.79
N ASP A 248 -15.48 -24.98 -0.83
CA ASP A 248 -16.47 -24.23 -0.03
C ASP A 248 -17.94 -24.47 -0.46
N ARG A 249 -18.18 -25.07 -1.63
CA ARG A 249 -19.52 -25.28 -2.20
C ARG A 249 -20.05 -26.70 -2.04
N THR A 250 -19.24 -27.61 -1.51
CA THR A 250 -19.55 -29.02 -1.27
C THR A 250 -19.68 -29.29 0.21
#